data_AF-A0A2X5NN69-F1
#
_entry.id   AF-A0A2X5NN69-F1
#
_cell.length_a   1.000
_cell.length_b   1.000
_cell.length_c   1.000
_cell.angle_alpha   90.00
_cell.angle_beta   90.00
_cell.angle_gamma   90.00
#
_symmetry.space_group_name_H-M   'P 1'
#
loop_
_entity.id
_entity.type
_entity.pdbx_description
1 polymer ?
#
loop_
_entity_poly.entity_id
_entity_poly.type
_entity_poly.pdbx_seq_one_letter_code
_entity_poly.pdbx_strand_id
1 'polypeptide(L)'
;MPYGPADRRFTEVVATAGYENTPVPQGRNSRPYDGRPQCCGNNNCMPICPIGAMFNGIHTIVKAEKAGAKILPNAVVYRFETDEHNNITALHYYDPDKNSHRVTARTFVLAGNGIETPKLLLLAANDRNPNGIANSSDMVGRNMMDHPGS
;
A
#
# COMPACT_ATOMS: atom_id res chain seq x y z
N MET A 1 14.43 9.37 15.34
CA MET A 1 14.91 10.78 15.38
C MET A 1 15.02 11.16 16.85
N PRO A 2 16.00 11.97 17.26
CA PRO A 2 16.02 12.46 18.63
C PRO A 2 14.77 13.30 18.91
N TYR A 3 14.25 13.24 20.14
CA TYR A 3 13.10 14.03 20.55
C TYR A 3 13.35 15.53 20.41
N GLY A 4 12.38 16.23 19.83
CA GLY A 4 12.34 17.69 19.83
C GLY A 4 12.04 18.23 21.24
N PRO A 5 12.17 19.54 21.46
CA PRO A 5 11.92 20.14 22.77
C PRO A 5 10.52 19.84 23.32
N ALA A 6 9.49 19.88 22.47
CA ALA A 6 8.11 19.56 22.86
C ALA A 6 7.95 18.09 23.30
N ASP A 7 8.51 17.15 22.53
CA ASP A 7 8.45 15.72 22.86
C ASP A 7 9.16 15.40 24.19
N ARG A 8 10.29 16.08 24.46
CA ARG A 8 10.99 15.95 25.75
C ARG A 8 10.11 16.44 26.89
N ARG A 9 9.49 17.61 26.74
CA ARG A 9 8.59 18.15 27.75
C ARG A 9 7.38 17.23 27.98
N PHE A 10 6.79 16.70 26.92
CA PHE A 10 5.71 15.73 27.02
C PHE A 10 6.15 14.48 27.80
N THR A 11 7.33 13.94 27.48
CA THR A 11 7.92 12.78 28.17
C THR A 11 8.04 13.02 29.68
N GLU A 12 8.56 14.18 30.09
CA GLU A 12 8.68 14.55 31.50
C GLU A 12 7.31 14.58 32.20
N VAL A 13 6.30 15.18 31.57
CA VAL A 13 4.97 15.34 32.14
C VAL A 13 4.28 13.99 32.31
N VAL A 14 4.26 13.16 31.27
CA VAL A 14 3.57 11.86 31.32
C VAL A 14 4.26 10.87 32.27
N ALA A 15 5.57 10.99 32.45
CA ALA A 15 6.31 10.21 33.44
C ALA A 15 5.84 10.49 34.88
N THR A 16 5.42 11.72 35.22
CA THR A 16 4.85 12.02 36.54
C THR A 16 3.52 11.29 36.81
N ALA A 17 2.84 10.87 35.75
CA ALA A 17 1.60 10.10 35.80
C ALA A 17 1.84 8.58 35.62
N GLY A 18 3.10 8.12 35.60
CA GLY A 18 3.45 6.69 35.49
C GLY A 18 3.46 6.14 34.06
N TYR A 19 3.42 6.99 33.03
CA TYR A 19 3.48 6.57 31.63
C TYR A 19 4.90 6.68 31.05
N GLU A 20 5.24 5.76 30.14
CA GLU A 20 6.50 5.76 29.40
C GLU A 20 6.28 6.26 27.96
N ASN A 21 6.99 7.31 27.56
CA ASN A 21 7.00 7.76 26.17
C ASN A 21 8.18 7.11 25.43
N THR A 22 7.88 6.32 24.41
CA THR A 22 8.88 5.62 23.59
C THR A 22 9.00 6.25 22.20
N PRO A 23 10.22 6.43 21.64
CA PRO A 23 10.37 6.96 20.30
C PRO A 23 9.75 6.03 19.24
N VAL A 24 8.91 6.58 18.36
CA VAL A 24 8.28 5.81 17.29
C VAL A 24 9.30 5.56 16.16
N PRO A 25 9.53 4.31 15.73
CA PRO A 25 10.34 4.01 14.55
C PRO A 25 9.65 4.56 13.31
N GLN A 26 10.42 5.21 12.44
CA GLN A 26 9.88 5.95 11.30
C GLN A 26 10.69 5.65 10.05
N GLY A 27 10.02 5.53 8.90
CA GLY A 27 10.65 5.57 7.58
C GLY A 27 11.17 6.96 7.24
N ARG A 28 12.00 7.56 8.10
CA ARG A 28 12.50 8.94 8.00
C ARG A 28 13.99 8.99 8.28
N ASN A 29 14.71 9.69 7.42
CA ASN A 29 16.16 9.75 7.47
C ASN A 29 16.66 10.66 8.60
N SER A 30 17.37 10.08 9.58
CA SER A 30 18.16 10.83 10.59
C SER A 30 19.56 11.21 10.12
N ARG A 31 19.99 10.65 8.99
CA ARG A 31 21.22 10.92 8.26
C ARG A 31 20.93 10.72 6.77
N PRO A 32 21.73 11.27 5.84
CA PRO A 32 21.61 10.92 4.43
C PRO A 32 21.61 9.39 4.25
N TYR A 33 20.65 8.87 3.48
CA TYR A 33 20.46 7.43 3.32
C TYR A 33 19.82 7.12 1.97
N ASP A 34 20.36 6.12 1.26
CA ASP A 34 19.80 5.65 -0.03
C ASP A 34 19.60 6.78 -1.06
N GLY A 35 20.60 7.66 -1.16
CA GLY A 35 20.57 8.82 -2.06
C GLY A 35 19.58 9.93 -1.69
N ARG A 36 18.99 9.88 -0.49
CA ARG A 36 17.98 10.84 -0.01
C ARG A 36 18.51 11.68 1.17
N PRO A 37 18.09 12.94 1.29
CA PRO A 37 18.60 13.84 2.33
C PRO A 37 18.11 13.44 3.73
N GLN A 38 18.76 14.01 4.75
CA GLN A 38 18.29 13.98 6.13
C GLN A 38 17.04 14.83 6.30
N CYS A 39 16.17 14.47 7.25
CA CYS A 39 15.03 15.31 7.61
C CYS A 39 15.47 16.67 8.15
N CYS A 40 14.97 17.75 7.52
CA CYS A 40 15.21 19.13 7.94
C CYS A 40 14.09 19.72 8.83
N GLY A 41 13.10 18.93 9.23
CA GLY A 41 12.03 19.41 10.11
C GLY A 41 10.97 20.28 9.42
N ASN A 42 10.69 20.07 8.13
CA ASN A 42 9.65 20.80 7.38
C ASN A 42 8.25 20.82 8.02
N ASN A 43 7.98 19.96 9.00
CA ASN A 43 6.69 19.77 9.66
C ASN A 43 5.53 19.33 8.74
N ASN A 44 5.75 19.25 7.42
CA ASN A 44 4.77 18.83 6.43
C ASN A 44 4.91 17.33 6.06
N CYS A 45 5.02 16.43 7.04
CA CYS A 45 5.16 14.99 6.73
C CYS A 45 3.91 14.40 6.06
N MET A 46 2.75 14.87 6.50
CA MET A 46 1.46 14.70 5.84
C MET A 46 1.03 16.09 5.37
N PRO A 47 0.57 16.28 4.12
CA PRO A 47 0.36 15.24 3.11
C PRO A 47 1.63 14.87 2.32
N ILE A 48 2.66 15.73 2.29
CA ILE A 48 3.81 15.55 1.41
C ILE A 48 5.11 16.16 1.96
N CYS A 49 6.13 15.31 2.14
CA CYS A 49 7.48 15.78 2.44
C CYS A 49 8.13 16.39 1.16
N PRO A 50 8.48 17.68 1.15
CA PRO A 50 8.92 18.36 -0.08
C PRO A 50 10.33 17.97 -0.52
N ILE A 51 11.11 17.29 0.33
CA ILE A 51 12.51 16.93 0.05
C ILE A 51 12.76 15.42 -0.02
N GLY A 52 11.73 14.57 0.13
CA GLY A 52 11.89 13.11 0.09
C GLY A 52 12.72 12.51 1.24
N ALA A 53 12.88 13.23 2.36
CA ALA A 53 13.60 12.73 3.54
C ALA A 53 12.86 11.61 4.29
N MET A 54 11.53 11.53 4.12
CA MET A 54 10.73 10.37 4.54
C MET A 54 10.44 9.45 3.36
N PHE A 55 10.28 8.16 3.65
CA PHE A 55 9.95 7.16 2.65
C PHE A 55 8.54 7.38 2.14
N ASN A 56 8.36 7.17 0.84
CA ASN A 56 7.10 7.04 0.16
C ASN A 56 7.24 5.93 -0.90
N GLY A 57 6.11 5.43 -1.41
CA GLY A 57 6.11 4.29 -2.33
C GLY A 57 6.89 4.53 -3.64
N ILE A 58 6.98 5.78 -4.12
CA ILE A 58 7.65 6.09 -5.39
C ILE A 58 9.14 5.72 -5.39
N HIS A 59 9.82 5.76 -4.24
CA HIS A 59 11.22 5.32 -4.16
C HIS A 59 11.42 3.85 -4.57
N THR A 60 10.49 2.97 -4.18
CA THR A 60 10.54 1.56 -4.57
C THR A 60 10.16 1.38 -6.04
N ILE A 61 9.17 2.12 -6.53
CA ILE A 61 8.75 2.08 -7.93
C ILE A 61 9.89 2.48 -8.87
N VAL A 62 10.58 3.59 -8.60
CA VAL A 62 11.73 4.04 -9.39
C VAL A 62 12.85 3.00 -9.40
N LYS A 63 13.08 2.31 -8.28
CA LYS A 63 14.06 1.21 -8.22
C LYS A 63 13.62 0.01 -9.06
N ALA A 64 12.34 -0.35 -9.01
CA ALA A 64 11.79 -1.44 -9.80
C ALA A 64 11.89 -1.15 -11.30
N GLU A 65 11.58 0.07 -11.75
CA GLU A 65 11.73 0.47 -13.15
C GLU A 65 13.19 0.42 -13.62
N LYS A 66 14.12 0.91 -12.80
CA LYS A 66 15.57 0.78 -13.08
C LYS A 66 16.03 -0.68 -13.17
N ALA A 67 15.38 -1.59 -12.46
CA ALA A 67 15.63 -3.02 -12.52
C ALA A 67 14.91 -3.72 -13.69
N GLY A 68 14.12 -2.99 -14.50
CA GLY A 68 13.44 -3.49 -15.70
C GLY A 68 11.95 -3.76 -15.55
N ALA A 69 11.33 -3.42 -14.41
CA ALA A 69 9.88 -3.47 -14.29
C ALA A 69 9.22 -2.40 -15.18
N LYS A 70 8.04 -2.71 -15.71
CA LYS A 70 7.22 -1.75 -16.46
C LYS A 70 6.02 -1.34 -15.61
N ILE A 71 5.86 -0.04 -15.41
CA ILE A 71 4.69 0.52 -14.74
C ILE A 71 3.70 1.01 -15.78
N LEU A 72 2.47 0.53 -15.67
CA LEU A 72 1.34 0.96 -16.48
C LEU A 72 0.43 1.80 -15.58
N PRO A 73 0.60 3.13 -15.54
CA PRO A 73 -0.31 3.98 -14.78
C PRO A 73 -1.69 3.98 -15.44
N ASN A 74 -2.72 4.30 -14.65
CA ASN A 74 -4.12 4.39 -15.11
C ASN A 74 -4.67 3.10 -15.73
N ALA A 75 -4.19 1.93 -15.28
CA ALA A 75 -4.70 0.62 -15.67
C ALA A 75 -5.60 0.05 -14.56
N VAL A 76 -6.91 0.27 -14.65
CA VAL A 76 -7.88 -0.16 -13.63
C VAL A 76 -8.32 -1.59 -13.90
N VAL A 77 -7.74 -2.55 -13.19
CA VAL A 77 -8.11 -3.97 -13.30
C VAL A 77 -9.54 -4.19 -12.84
N TYR A 78 -10.33 -4.95 -13.61
CA TYR A 78 -11.75 -5.18 -13.33
C TYR A 78 -12.23 -6.62 -13.51
N ARG A 79 -11.47 -7.49 -14.18
CA ARG A 79 -11.88 -8.89 -14.45
C ARG A 79 -10.67 -9.83 -14.52
N PHE A 80 -10.92 -11.10 -14.18
CA PHE A 80 -9.98 -12.20 -14.28
C PHE A 80 -10.51 -13.26 -15.24
N GLU A 81 -9.61 -13.98 -15.90
CA GLU A 81 -9.90 -15.25 -16.55
C GLU A 81 -9.31 -16.39 -15.72
N THR A 82 -10.03 -17.50 -15.64
CA THR A 82 -9.58 -18.73 -14.99
C THR A 82 -9.67 -19.91 -15.95
N ASP A 83 -8.74 -20.86 -15.84
CA ASP A 83 -8.77 -22.11 -16.61
C ASP A 83 -9.67 -23.19 -15.96
N GLU A 84 -9.67 -24.38 -16.57
CA GLU A 84 -10.39 -25.58 -16.12
C GLU A 84 -9.99 -26.05 -14.71
N HIS A 85 -8.80 -25.66 -14.25
CA HIS A 85 -8.21 -26.01 -12.96
C HIS A 85 -8.35 -24.86 -11.94
N ASN A 86 -9.09 -23.81 -12.30
CA ASN A 86 -9.30 -22.60 -11.51
C ASN A 86 -8.04 -21.73 -11.31
N ASN A 87 -7.01 -21.89 -12.15
CA ASN A 87 -5.84 -21.00 -12.14
C ASN A 87 -6.16 -19.71 -12.89
N ILE A 88 -5.69 -18.57 -12.37
CA ILE A 88 -5.79 -17.30 -13.08
C ILE A 88 -4.87 -17.32 -14.30
N THR A 89 -5.42 -17.02 -15.48
CA THR A 89 -4.68 -17.03 -16.75
C THR A 89 -4.50 -15.63 -17.35
N ALA A 90 -5.44 -14.72 -17.08
CA ALA A 90 -5.37 -13.35 -17.55
C ALA A 90 -6.11 -12.37 -16.64
N LEU A 91 -5.75 -11.09 -16.77
CA LEU A 91 -6.45 -9.94 -16.21
C LEU A 91 -6.94 -9.03 -17.32
N HIS A 92 -8.05 -8.35 -17.07
CA HIS A 92 -8.54 -7.26 -17.91
C HIS A 92 -8.49 -5.95 -17.12
N TYR A 93 -8.03 -4.89 -17.77
CA TYR A 93 -8.03 -3.55 -17.22
C TYR A 93 -8.65 -2.53 -18.19
N TYR A 94 -9.21 -1.47 -17.62
CA TYR A 94 -9.62 -0.29 -18.37
C TYR A 94 -8.52 0.77 -18.37
N ASP A 95 -8.27 1.36 -19.54
CA ASP A 95 -7.47 2.58 -19.67
C ASP A 95 -8.33 3.85 -19.37
N PRO A 96 -7.75 5.06 -19.40
CA PRO A 96 -8.51 6.30 -19.15
C PRO A 96 -9.71 6.53 -20.07
N ASP A 97 -9.67 6.00 -21.30
CA ASP A 97 -10.72 6.12 -22.30
C ASP A 97 -11.76 4.97 -22.19
N LYS A 98 -11.62 4.12 -21.17
CA LYS A 98 -12.43 2.92 -20.92
C LYS A 98 -12.30 1.84 -21.99
N ASN A 99 -11.21 1.81 -22.75
CA ASN A 99 -10.91 0.65 -23.59
C ASN A 99 -10.44 -0.49 -22.69
N SER A 100 -10.91 -1.71 -23.00
CA SER A 100 -10.50 -2.91 -22.28
C SER A 100 -9.24 -3.52 -22.90
N HIS A 101 -8.29 -3.85 -22.03
CA HIS A 101 -7.02 -4.46 -22.40
C HIS A 101 -6.82 -5.76 -21.63
N ARG A 102 -6.32 -6.81 -22.31
CA ARG A 102 -6.07 -8.13 -21.74
C ARG A 102 -4.58 -8.35 -21.50
N VAL A 103 -4.22 -8.79 -20.30
CA VAL A 103 -2.84 -9.09 -19.89
C VAL A 103 -2.74 -10.52 -19.38
N THR A 104 -1.73 -11.27 -19.85
CA THR A 104 -1.41 -12.61 -19.35
C THR A 104 -0.10 -12.58 -18.57
N ALA A 105 0.04 -13.47 -17.59
CA ALA A 105 1.25 -13.62 -16.81
C ALA A 105 1.37 -15.05 -16.28
N ARG A 106 2.58 -15.44 -15.86
CA ARG A 106 2.81 -16.71 -15.15
C ARG A 106 2.38 -16.65 -13.68
N THR A 107 2.36 -15.46 -13.11
CA THR A 107 2.05 -15.24 -11.71
C THR A 107 1.37 -13.89 -11.55
N PHE A 108 0.35 -13.85 -10.72
CA PHE A 108 -0.41 -12.65 -10.40
C PHE A 108 -0.24 -12.33 -8.92
N VAL A 109 0.10 -11.09 -8.60
CA VAL A 109 0.18 -10.57 -7.23
C VAL A 109 -0.81 -9.43 -7.11
N LEU A 110 -1.79 -9.59 -6.23
CA LEU A 110 -2.74 -8.52 -5.93
C LEU A 110 -2.20 -7.68 -4.78
N ALA A 111 -1.87 -6.43 -5.10
CA ALA A 111 -1.31 -5.45 -4.16
C ALA A 111 -2.13 -4.16 -4.15
N GLY A 112 -3.45 -4.27 -4.28
CA GLY A 112 -4.37 -3.17 -3.99
C GLY A 112 -4.44 -2.88 -2.49
N ASN A 113 -5.18 -1.84 -2.11
CA ASN A 113 -5.41 -1.53 -0.70
C ASN A 113 -6.44 -2.49 -0.06
N GLY A 114 -6.69 -2.33 1.25
CA GLY A 114 -7.61 -3.17 2.03
C GLY A 114 -9.08 -3.15 1.56
N ILE A 115 -9.45 -2.24 0.65
CA ILE A 115 -10.79 -2.11 0.07
C ILE A 115 -10.81 -2.61 -1.38
N GLU A 116 -9.88 -2.14 -2.19
CA GLU A 116 -9.84 -2.39 -3.63
C GLU A 116 -9.51 -3.86 -3.95
N THR A 117 -8.62 -4.49 -3.17
CA THR A 117 -8.30 -5.91 -3.33
C THR A 117 -9.52 -6.81 -3.12
N PRO A 118 -10.23 -6.78 -1.97
CA PRO A 118 -11.41 -7.63 -1.79
C PRO A 118 -12.55 -7.26 -2.73
N LYS A 119 -12.76 -5.97 -3.05
CA LYS A 119 -13.75 -5.55 -4.06
C LYS A 119 -13.50 -6.25 -5.40
N LEU A 120 -12.26 -6.20 -5.88
CA LEU A 120 -11.88 -6.79 -7.16
C LEU A 120 -12.07 -8.32 -7.17
N LEU A 121 -11.70 -9.00 -6.09
CA LEU A 121 -11.88 -10.46 -5.93
C LEU A 121 -13.36 -10.86 -5.91
N LEU A 122 -14.20 -10.12 -5.19
CA LEU A 122 -15.65 -10.37 -5.10
C LEU A 122 -16.36 -10.10 -6.44
N LEU A 123 -16.00 -9.02 -7.14
CA LEU A 123 -16.57 -8.69 -8.46
C LEU A 123 -16.16 -9.68 -9.56
N ALA A 124 -15.08 -10.43 -9.35
CA ALA A 124 -14.57 -11.40 -10.31
C ALA A 124 -15.29 -12.77 -10.27
N ALA A 125 -16.53 -12.82 -9.78
CA ALA A 125 -17.32 -14.05 -9.75
C ALA A 125 -17.49 -14.68 -11.15
N ASN A 126 -17.49 -16.01 -11.19
CA ASN A 126 -17.70 -16.80 -12.40
C ASN A 126 -18.38 -18.13 -12.07
N ASP A 127 -18.70 -18.96 -13.06
CA ASP A 127 -19.45 -20.22 -12.87
C ASP A 127 -18.81 -21.17 -11.84
N ARG A 128 -17.48 -21.17 -11.72
CA ARG A 128 -16.73 -21.98 -10.74
C ARG A 128 -16.56 -21.30 -9.38
N ASN A 129 -16.66 -19.97 -9.34
CA ASN A 129 -16.48 -19.14 -8.16
C ASN A 129 -17.65 -18.14 -8.05
N PRO A 130 -18.88 -18.62 -7.76
CA PRO A 130 -20.09 -17.80 -7.83
C PRO A 130 -20.09 -16.63 -6.83
N ASN A 131 -19.28 -16.73 -5.77
CA ASN A 131 -19.15 -15.71 -4.72
C ASN A 131 -17.86 -14.88 -4.83
N GLY A 132 -17.22 -14.88 -6.01
CA GLY A 132 -15.93 -14.22 -6.25
C GLY A 132 -14.75 -15.20 -6.21
N ILE A 133 -13.68 -14.89 -6.93
CA ILE A 133 -12.46 -15.71 -6.92
C ILE A 133 -11.75 -15.61 -5.56
N ALA A 134 -11.08 -16.70 -5.19
CA ALA A 134 -10.41 -16.85 -3.89
C ALA A 134 -11.35 -16.72 -2.66
N ASN A 135 -12.67 -16.74 -2.87
CA ASN A 135 -13.65 -16.61 -1.80
C ASN A 135 -14.36 -17.92 -1.44
N SER A 136 -13.67 -19.07 -1.58
CA SER A 136 -14.23 -20.36 -1.15
C SER A 136 -14.49 -20.45 0.35
N SER A 137 -13.84 -19.60 1.15
CA SER A 137 -14.02 -19.51 2.60
C SER A 137 -15.06 -18.48 3.03
N ASP A 138 -15.68 -17.74 2.11
CA ASP A 138 -16.52 -16.57 2.41
C ASP A 138 -15.84 -15.51 3.30
N MET A 139 -14.51 -15.41 3.26
CA MET A 139 -13.75 -14.47 4.10
C MET A 139 -13.28 -13.22 3.35
N VAL A 140 -13.37 -13.20 2.02
CA VAL A 140 -12.93 -12.05 1.24
C VAL A 140 -13.85 -10.85 1.53
N GLY A 141 -13.25 -9.73 1.93
CA GLY A 141 -13.98 -8.52 2.32
C GLY A 141 -14.55 -8.54 3.74
N ARG A 142 -14.42 -9.65 4.48
CA ARG A 142 -14.75 -9.73 5.91
C ARG A 142 -13.55 -9.36 6.78
N ASN A 143 -13.79 -9.22 8.08
CA ASN A 143 -12.80 -8.84 9.09
C ASN A 143 -12.06 -7.55 8.76
N MET A 144 -12.77 -6.58 8.17
CA MET A 144 -12.23 -5.25 8.00
C MET A 144 -11.87 -4.69 9.38
N MET A 145 -10.64 -4.21 9.50
CA MET A 145 -10.12 -3.62 10.72
C MET A 145 -9.49 -2.28 10.37
N ASP A 146 -9.66 -1.33 11.27
CA ASP A 146 -8.95 -0.06 11.29
C ASP A 146 -8.59 0.27 12.76
N HIS A 147 -7.84 1.34 12.98
CA HIS A 147 -7.48 1.82 14.30
C HIS A 147 -8.48 2.90 14.72
N PRO A 148 -9.49 2.60 15.56
CA PRO A 148 -10.48 3.59 15.97
C PRO A 148 -9.80 4.72 16.74
N GLY A 149 -9.83 5.93 16.18
CA GLY A 149 -9.42 7.16 16.87
C GLY A 149 -10.64 7.76 17.56
N SER A 150 -10.69 7.68 18.89
CA SER A 150 -11.62 8.46 19.72
C SER A 150 -11.12 9.89 19.91
#